data_AF-A0A7S3HQ82-F1
#
_entry.id   AF-A0A7S3HQ82-F1
#
_cell.length_a   1.000
_cell.length_b   1.000
_cell.length_c   1.000
_cell.angle_alpha   90.00
_cell.angle_beta   90.00
_cell.angle_gamma   90.00
#
_symmetry.space_group_name_H-M   'P 1'
#
loop_
_entity.id
_entity.type
_entity.pdbx_description
1 polymer ?
#
loop_
_entity_poly.entity_id
_entity_poly.type
_entity_poly.pdbx_seq_one_letter_code
_entity_poly.pdbx_strand_id
1 'polypeptide(L)'
;EHLEFVKATDLYHEVYTYDQVESLPNNRTIVYMDFKCDGELRQNITLRMGTNLMYNMVLGPAVFQKRMKDQVFEKRAREVLFDESSWRERRRMVAEVTKTGRNEKLKDSFPAFVQRLRQHVKLRRVCGEKAFKDMYDAVYSNTSSPGDAYIC
;
A
#
# COMPACT_ATOMS: atom_id res chain seq x y z
N GLU A 1 -8.79 10.66 13.94
CA GLU A 1 -8.04 11.61 13.09
C GLU A 1 -7.56 10.98 11.78
N HIS A 2 -6.75 9.91 11.81
CA HIS A 2 -6.21 9.28 10.60
C HIS A 2 -7.26 8.81 9.57
N LEU A 3 -8.35 8.17 10.00
CA LEU A 3 -9.43 7.74 9.10
C LEU A 3 -10.06 8.92 8.34
N GLU A 4 -10.41 9.98 9.07
CA GLU A 4 -11.05 11.17 8.51
C GLU A 4 -10.11 11.95 7.59
N PHE A 5 -8.83 12.00 7.92
CA PHE A 5 -7.81 12.53 7.00
C PHE A 5 -7.77 11.75 5.69
N VAL A 6 -7.72 10.40 5.73
CA VAL A 6 -7.67 9.58 4.51
C VAL A 6 -8.93 9.77 3.66
N LYS A 7 -10.12 9.77 4.29
CA LYS A 7 -11.39 10.06 3.59
C LYS A 7 -11.36 11.45 2.94
N ALA A 8 -10.83 12.46 3.62
CA ALA A 8 -10.76 13.82 3.09
C ALA A 8 -9.88 13.94 1.84
N THR A 9 -8.89 13.06 1.65
CA THR A 9 -8.05 13.06 0.44
C THR A 9 -8.79 12.65 -0.84
N ASP A 10 -9.92 11.95 -0.69
CA ASP A 10 -10.74 11.43 -1.79
C ASP A 10 -9.92 10.61 -2.82
N LEU A 11 -8.85 9.95 -2.34
CA LEU A 11 -8.03 9.04 -3.16
C LEU A 11 -8.64 7.64 -3.27
N TYR A 12 -9.59 7.32 -2.39
CA TYR A 12 -10.24 6.02 -2.29
C TYR A 12 -11.76 6.21 -2.30
N HIS A 13 -12.46 5.31 -2.99
CA HIS A 13 -13.93 5.32 -3.03
C HIS A 13 -14.53 5.00 -1.66
N GLU A 14 -13.92 4.04 -0.95
CA GLU A 14 -14.35 3.58 0.36
C GLU A 14 -13.11 3.38 1.24
N VAL A 15 -13.23 3.76 2.52
CA VAL A 15 -12.13 3.66 3.50
C VAL A 15 -12.65 2.94 4.73
N TYR A 16 -11.97 1.85 5.07
CA TYR A 16 -12.29 0.97 6.21
C TYR A 16 -11.14 0.98 7.22
N THR A 17 -11.46 0.85 8.51
CA THR A 17 -10.46 0.60 9.55
C THR A 17 -10.14 -0.88 9.68
N TYR A 18 -9.08 -1.22 10.41
CA TYR A 18 -8.73 -2.63 10.64
C TYR A 18 -9.75 -3.41 11.47
N ASP A 19 -10.59 -2.73 12.26
CA ASP A 19 -11.68 -3.36 13.02
C ASP A 19 -12.89 -3.69 12.13
N GLN A 20 -12.89 -3.21 10.88
CA GLN A 20 -14.00 -3.35 9.93
C GLN A 20 -13.76 -4.45 8.89
N VAL A 21 -12.78 -5.34 9.11
CA VAL A 21 -12.41 -6.41 8.15
C VAL A 21 -13.60 -7.27 7.73
N GLU A 22 -14.51 -7.58 8.66
CA GLU A 22 -15.71 -8.38 8.36
C GLU A 22 -16.65 -7.68 7.37
N SER A 23 -16.71 -6.35 7.41
CA SER A 23 -17.55 -5.53 6.54
C SER A 23 -16.97 -5.30 5.15
N LEU A 24 -15.74 -5.74 4.89
CA LEU A 24 -15.11 -5.51 3.59
C LEU A 24 -15.90 -6.22 2.47
N PRO A 25 -16.07 -5.56 1.30
CA PRO A 25 -16.75 -6.17 0.17
C PRO A 25 -15.96 -7.36 -0.35
N ASN A 26 -16.63 -8.49 -0.57
CA ASN A 26 -16.04 -9.75 -1.02
C ASN A 26 -16.63 -10.23 -2.35
N ASN A 27 -17.28 -9.36 -3.12
CA ASN A 27 -17.95 -9.69 -4.37
C ASN A 27 -17.14 -9.31 -5.62
N ARG A 28 -15.84 -9.02 -5.46
CA ARG A 28 -14.93 -8.57 -6.52
C ARG A 28 -13.55 -9.17 -6.31
N THR A 29 -12.80 -9.31 -7.38
CA THR A 29 -11.38 -9.64 -7.32
C THR A 29 -10.59 -8.54 -6.59
N ILE A 30 -9.81 -8.91 -5.58
CA ILE A 30 -9.13 -7.99 -4.67
C ILE A 30 -7.61 -8.17 -4.71
N VAL A 31 -6.92 -7.04 -4.69
CA VAL A 31 -5.48 -6.96 -4.43
C VAL A 31 -5.29 -6.41 -3.02
N TYR A 32 -4.59 -7.16 -2.18
CA TYR A 32 -4.26 -6.75 -0.83
C TYR A 32 -2.81 -6.29 -0.74
N MET A 33 -2.60 -5.14 -0.10
CA MET A 33 -1.28 -4.57 0.19
C MET A 33 -1.16 -4.26 1.68
N ASP A 34 -0.26 -4.96 2.36
CA ASP A 34 0.00 -4.81 3.79
C ASP A 34 1.16 -3.86 4.05
N PHE A 35 0.91 -2.77 4.76
CA PHE A 35 1.95 -1.87 5.25
C PHE A 35 2.20 -2.02 6.76
N LYS A 36 1.21 -2.54 7.51
CA LYS A 36 1.31 -2.74 8.97
C LYS A 36 2.18 -3.95 9.31
N CYS A 37 2.31 -4.89 8.38
CA CYS A 37 3.02 -6.16 8.56
C CYS A 37 2.44 -7.03 9.70
N ASP A 38 1.14 -6.91 9.96
CA ASP A 38 0.44 -7.65 11.00
C ASP A 38 -0.07 -9.00 10.46
N GLY A 39 0.49 -10.09 10.98
CA GLY A 39 0.23 -11.44 10.50
C GLY A 39 -1.20 -11.92 10.73
N GLU A 40 -1.78 -11.59 11.88
CA GLU A 40 -3.14 -11.99 12.26
C GLU A 40 -4.16 -11.23 11.41
N LEU A 41 -3.99 -9.91 11.30
CA LEU A 41 -4.83 -9.08 10.44
C LEU A 41 -4.79 -9.57 8.99
N ARG A 42 -3.61 -9.89 8.47
CA ARG A 42 -3.46 -10.43 7.11
C ARG A 42 -4.15 -11.78 6.96
N GLN A 43 -4.05 -12.66 7.95
CA GLN A 43 -4.75 -13.95 7.92
C GLN A 43 -6.26 -13.74 7.89
N ASN A 44 -6.80 -12.84 8.73
CA ASN A 44 -8.22 -12.52 8.76
C ASN A 44 -8.71 -11.96 7.42
N ILE A 45 -7.94 -11.06 6.79
CA ILE A 45 -8.24 -10.54 5.45
C ILE A 45 -8.18 -11.66 4.41
N THR A 46 -7.17 -12.55 4.49
CA THR A 46 -7.03 -13.66 3.53
C THR A 46 -8.21 -14.63 3.63
N LEU A 47 -8.63 -14.98 4.85
CA LEU A 47 -9.79 -15.84 5.08
C LEU A 47 -11.10 -15.18 4.61
N ARG A 48 -11.30 -13.89 4.94
CA ARG A 48 -12.49 -13.13 4.54
C ARG A 48 -12.64 -13.04 3.03
N MET A 49 -11.55 -12.79 2.33
CA MET A 49 -11.53 -12.62 0.88
C MET A 49 -11.54 -13.96 0.14
N GLY A 50 -10.96 -15.00 0.73
CA GLY A 50 -10.93 -16.35 0.18
C GLY A 50 -10.45 -16.36 -1.27
N THR A 51 -11.26 -16.93 -2.16
CA THR A 51 -10.98 -17.03 -3.59
C THR A 51 -11.02 -15.67 -4.33
N ASN A 52 -11.54 -14.62 -3.72
CA ASN A 52 -11.53 -13.30 -4.34
C ASN A 52 -10.18 -12.60 -4.24
N LEU A 53 -9.26 -13.10 -3.41
CA LEU A 53 -7.92 -12.53 -3.30
C LEU A 53 -7.03 -12.99 -4.47
N MET A 54 -6.63 -12.05 -5.33
CA MET A 54 -5.75 -12.30 -6.47
C MET A 54 -4.28 -12.17 -6.08
N TYR A 55 -3.95 -11.13 -5.32
CA TYR A 55 -2.59 -10.85 -4.86
C TYR A 55 -2.60 -10.44 -3.40
N ASN A 56 -1.62 -10.97 -2.66
CA ASN A 56 -1.32 -10.61 -1.28
C ASN A 56 0.12 -10.12 -1.23
N MET A 57 0.31 -8.80 -1.18
CA MET A 57 1.61 -8.15 -1.18
C MET A 57 1.86 -7.48 0.16
N VAL A 58 3.12 -7.42 0.57
CA VAL A 58 3.52 -6.72 1.78
C VAL A 58 4.60 -5.71 1.41
N LEU A 59 4.40 -4.46 1.82
CA LEU A 59 5.25 -3.33 1.49
C LEU A 59 5.95 -2.84 2.77
N GLY A 60 7.28 -2.88 2.77
CA GLY A 60 8.12 -2.37 3.84
C GLY A 60 9.13 -3.39 4.38
N PRO A 61 10.27 -2.91 4.93
CA PRO A 61 11.36 -3.77 5.40
C PRO A 61 11.11 -4.44 6.76
N ALA A 62 10.06 -4.07 7.49
CA ALA A 62 9.99 -4.26 8.94
C ALA A 62 9.94 -5.72 9.44
N VAL A 63 9.50 -6.71 8.64
CA VAL A 63 9.44 -8.11 9.12
C VAL A 63 9.58 -9.12 7.97
N PHE A 64 10.54 -8.94 7.04
CA PHE A 64 10.75 -9.94 5.98
C PHE A 64 11.32 -11.27 6.52
N GLN A 65 12.08 -11.25 7.61
CA GLN A 65 12.86 -12.41 8.08
C GLN A 65 12.09 -13.46 8.89
N LYS A 66 10.95 -13.14 9.53
CA LYS A 66 10.14 -14.13 10.28
C LYS A 66 9.18 -14.95 9.41
N ARG A 67 9.11 -14.71 8.09
CA ARG A 67 7.99 -15.10 7.22
C ARG A 67 8.04 -16.50 6.62
N MET A 68 9.19 -17.16 6.53
CA MET A 68 9.32 -18.37 5.72
C MET A 68 8.81 -19.66 6.37
N LYS A 69 8.45 -19.66 7.67
CA LYS A 69 8.15 -20.91 8.39
C LYS A 69 6.67 -21.30 8.47
N ASP A 70 5.73 -20.35 8.48
CA ASP A 70 4.35 -20.65 8.94
C ASP A 70 3.24 -20.42 7.90
N GLN A 71 3.57 -20.13 6.64
CA GLN A 71 2.55 -19.88 5.62
C GLN A 71 2.19 -21.15 4.83
N VAL A 72 1.19 -21.88 5.33
CA VAL A 72 0.44 -22.86 4.55
C VAL A 72 -0.58 -22.10 3.70
N PHE A 73 -0.15 -21.62 2.54
CA PHE A 73 -1.11 -21.26 1.49
C PHE A 73 -1.51 -22.53 0.76
N GLU A 74 -2.81 -22.84 0.72
CA GLU A 74 -3.31 -23.76 -0.28
C GLU A 74 -2.99 -23.16 -1.66
N LYS A 75 -2.08 -23.80 -2.37
CA LYS A 75 -1.74 -23.42 -3.73
C LYS A 75 -3.00 -23.54 -4.57
N ARG A 76 -3.55 -22.41 -5.02
CA ARG A 76 -4.48 -22.43 -6.15
C ARG A 76 -3.84 -23.21 -7.29
N ALA A 77 -4.58 -24.16 -7.85
CA ALA A 77 -4.27 -24.70 -9.16
C ALA A 77 -4.28 -23.52 -10.15
N ARG A 78 -3.10 -23.04 -10.54
CA ARG A 78 -2.96 -22.07 -11.60
C ARG A 78 -3.18 -22.82 -12.90
N GLU A 79 -4.44 -23.00 -13.29
CA GLU A 79 -4.74 -23.36 -14.66
C GLU A 79 -4.47 -22.15 -15.54
N VAL A 80 -3.73 -22.40 -16.62
CA VAL A 80 -3.36 -21.47 -17.70
C VAL A 80 -2.20 -20.50 -17.39
N LEU A 81 -0.97 -21.03 -17.49
CA LEU A 81 0.28 -20.25 -17.54
C LEU A 81 0.81 -20.04 -18.97
N PHE A 82 0.08 -20.47 -20.02
CA PHE A 82 0.53 -20.39 -21.41
C PHE A 82 -0.61 -20.14 -22.40
N ASP A 83 -1.21 -18.95 -22.34
CA ASP A 83 -1.96 -18.40 -23.48
C ASP A 83 -1.06 -17.34 -24.17
N GLU A 84 -0.85 -17.44 -25.48
CA GLU A 84 -0.06 -16.49 -26.27
C GLU A 84 -0.58 -15.04 -26.16
N SER A 85 -1.87 -14.86 -25.86
CA SER A 85 -2.46 -13.55 -25.56
C SER A 85 -1.84 -12.91 -24.31
N SER A 86 -1.56 -13.72 -23.27
CA SER A 86 -0.96 -13.30 -22.00
C SER A 86 0.51 -12.89 -22.13
N TRP A 87 1.23 -13.43 -23.13
CA TRP A 87 2.64 -13.08 -23.38
C TRP A 87 2.79 -11.68 -23.96
N ARG A 88 1.91 -11.30 -24.90
CA ARG A 88 1.89 -9.93 -25.46
C ARG A 88 1.51 -8.91 -24.39
N GLU A 89 0.53 -9.24 -23.56
CA GLU A 89 0.09 -8.38 -22.45
C GLU A 89 1.17 -8.26 -21.36
N ARG A 90 1.86 -9.35 -21.01
CA ARG A 90 3.06 -9.32 -20.16
C ARG A 90 4.18 -8.51 -20.77
N ARG A 91 4.46 -8.61 -22.08
CA ARG A 91 5.48 -7.79 -22.74
C ARG A 91 5.12 -6.30 -22.73
N ARG A 92 3.84 -5.96 -22.92
CA ARG A 92 3.34 -4.59 -22.83
C ARG A 92 3.44 -4.06 -21.40
N MET A 93 3.04 -4.84 -20.40
CA MET A 93 3.25 -4.51 -18.99
C MET A 93 4.75 -4.38 -18.67
N VAL A 94 5.60 -5.29 -19.12
CA VAL A 94 7.06 -5.21 -18.90
C VAL A 94 7.64 -3.98 -19.58
N ALA A 95 7.18 -3.59 -20.77
CA ALA A 95 7.58 -2.35 -21.43
C ALA A 95 7.11 -1.11 -20.65
N GLU A 96 5.88 -1.09 -20.15
CA GLU A 96 5.34 -0.01 -19.30
C GLU A 96 5.98 0.02 -17.90
N VAL A 97 6.47 -1.12 -17.40
CA VAL A 97 7.11 -1.32 -16.09
C VAL A 97 8.64 -1.24 -16.20
N THR A 98 9.20 -1.18 -17.41
CA THR A 98 10.64 -0.90 -17.58
C THR A 98 10.96 0.46 -16.98
N LYS A 99 12.21 0.61 -16.53
CA LYS A 99 12.72 1.79 -15.82
C LYS A 99 12.33 3.11 -16.50
N THR A 100 12.26 3.14 -17.82
CA THR A 100 11.88 4.29 -18.65
C THR A 100 10.39 4.63 -18.56
N GLY A 101 9.49 3.71 -18.88
CA GLY A 101 8.03 3.96 -18.85
C GLY A 101 7.48 4.21 -17.44
N ARG A 102 8.06 3.54 -16.43
CA ARG A 102 7.74 3.76 -15.02
C ARG A 102 8.16 5.16 -14.56
N ASN A 103 9.37 5.60 -14.93
CA ASN A 103 9.86 6.92 -14.53
C ASN A 103 9.08 8.05 -15.20
N GLU A 104 8.66 7.88 -16.46
CA GLU A 104 7.82 8.85 -17.15
C GLU A 104 6.42 8.96 -16.53
N LYS A 105 5.73 7.83 -16.26
CA LYS A 105 4.44 7.86 -15.57
C LYS A 105 4.55 8.44 -14.15
N LEU A 106 5.62 8.14 -13.42
CA LEU A 106 5.88 8.74 -12.10
C LEU A 106 6.12 10.24 -12.20
N LYS A 107 6.83 10.71 -13.23
CA LYS A 107 7.12 12.13 -13.46
C LYS A 107 5.83 12.96 -13.60
N ASP A 108 4.80 12.41 -14.22
CA ASP A 108 3.54 13.13 -14.41
C ASP A 108 2.55 12.90 -13.25
N SER A 109 2.50 11.67 -12.71
CA SER A 109 1.55 11.31 -11.65
C SER A 109 1.94 11.89 -10.28
N PHE A 110 3.24 12.00 -10.01
CA PHE A 110 3.72 12.46 -8.70
C PHE A 110 3.43 13.94 -8.44
N PRO A 111 3.69 14.89 -9.37
CA PRO A 111 3.29 16.28 -9.19
C PRO A 111 1.78 16.46 -9.01
N ALA A 112 0.96 15.73 -9.78
CA ALA A 112 -0.49 15.77 -9.65
C ALA A 112 -0.96 15.26 -8.27
N PHE A 113 -0.35 14.19 -7.78
CA PHE A 113 -0.57 13.68 -6.42
C PHE A 113 -0.17 14.71 -5.35
N VAL A 114 1.01 15.32 -5.47
CA VAL A 114 1.49 16.37 -4.54
C VAL A 114 0.54 17.57 -4.56
N GLN A 115 0.10 18.01 -5.73
CA GLN A 115 -0.84 19.12 -5.87
C GLN A 115 -2.17 18.82 -5.17
N ARG A 116 -2.70 17.61 -5.34
CA ARG A 116 -3.93 17.17 -4.65
C ARG A 116 -3.76 17.07 -3.14
N LEU A 117 -2.65 16.53 -2.65
CA LEU A 117 -2.44 16.37 -1.21
C LEU A 117 -2.10 17.67 -0.50
N ARG A 118 -1.50 18.66 -1.18
CA ARG A 118 -1.07 19.93 -0.56
C ARG A 118 -2.18 20.66 0.20
N GLN A 119 -3.44 20.52 -0.22
CA GLN A 119 -4.58 21.15 0.47
C GLN A 119 -4.94 20.46 1.81
N HIS A 120 -4.48 19.23 2.02
CA HIS A 120 -4.74 18.43 3.21
C HIS A 120 -3.54 18.39 4.16
N VAL A 121 -2.34 18.74 3.70
CA VAL A 121 -1.10 18.66 4.50
C VAL A 121 -0.48 20.03 4.78
N LYS A 122 0.05 20.18 5.99
CA LYS A 122 0.87 21.32 6.42
C LYS A 122 2.34 20.93 6.30
N LEU A 123 3.08 21.68 5.51
CA LEU A 123 4.52 21.45 5.35
C LEU A 123 5.27 22.00 6.58
N ARG A 124 6.06 21.14 7.21
CA ARG A 124 6.95 21.47 8.32
C ARG A 124 8.40 21.30 7.89
N ARG A 125 9.19 22.36 8.05
CA ARG A 125 10.63 22.30 7.80
C ARG A 125 11.34 21.74 9.04
N VAL A 126 12.17 20.73 8.84
CA VAL A 126 12.99 20.10 9.88
C VAL A 126 14.44 20.32 9.51
N CYS A 127 15.21 20.95 10.40
CA CYS A 127 16.62 21.23 10.15
C CYS A 127 17.44 20.96 11.41
N GLY A 128 18.59 20.31 11.23
CA GLY A 128 19.49 19.92 12.31
C GLY A 128 19.16 18.54 12.91
N GLU A 129 20.19 17.90 13.44
CA GLU A 129 20.15 16.51 13.92
C GLU A 129 19.08 16.27 14.99
N LYS A 130 18.99 17.18 15.97
CA LYS A 130 18.00 17.07 17.05
C LYS A 130 16.57 17.10 16.51
N ALA A 131 16.25 18.07 15.65
CA ALA A 131 14.91 18.20 15.08
C ALA A 131 14.55 16.99 14.20
N PHE A 132 15.52 16.41 13.50
CA PHE A 132 15.32 15.19 12.73
C PHE A 132 15.01 13.99 13.63
N LYS A 133 15.74 13.84 14.74
CA LYS A 133 15.50 12.79 15.73
C LYS A 133 14.12 12.93 16.38
N ASP A 134 13.77 14.14 16.82
CA ASP A 134 12.46 14.41 17.44
C ASP A 134 11.30 14.15 16.46
N MET A 135 11.47 14.52 15.18
CA MET A 135 10.52 14.20 14.11
C MET A 135 10.39 12.68 13.92
N TYR A 136 11.51 11.97 13.82
CA TYR A 136 11.54 10.53 13.62
C TYR A 136 10.85 9.81 14.78
N ASP A 137 11.19 10.15 16.03
CA ASP A 137 10.58 9.59 17.23
C ASP A 137 9.07 9.85 17.28
N ALA A 138 8.62 11.05 16.89
CA ALA A 138 7.19 11.37 16.83
C ALA A 138 6.43 10.57 15.77
N VAL A 139 7.03 10.33 14.60
CA VAL A 139 6.44 9.50 13.53
C VAL A 139 6.37 8.03 13.97
N TYR A 140 7.45 7.49 14.54
CA TYR A 140 7.51 6.10 14.98
C TYR A 140 6.63 5.82 16.20
N SER A 141 6.49 6.80 17.10
CA SER A 141 5.60 6.70 18.26
C SER A 141 4.14 6.96 17.91
N ASN A 142 3.83 7.22 16.63
CA ASN A 142 2.48 7.54 16.15
C ASN A 142 1.85 8.75 16.86
N THR A 143 2.67 9.72 17.27
CA THR A 143 2.23 10.98 17.90
C THR A 143 2.20 12.15 16.93
N SER A 144 2.72 11.98 15.72
CA SER A 144 2.60 12.96 14.63
C SER A 144 1.19 12.98 14.04
N SER A 145 0.66 14.17 13.71
CA SER A 145 -0.60 14.28 12.98
C SER A 145 -0.43 13.82 11.53
N PRO A 146 -1.39 13.07 10.96
CA PRO A 146 -1.36 12.68 9.55
C PRO A 146 -1.44 13.89 8.59
N GLY A 147 -1.87 15.05 9.08
CA GLY A 147 -1.89 16.30 8.33
C GLY A 147 -0.54 17.02 8.29
N ASP A 148 0.50 16.52 8.96
CA ASP A 148 1.84 17.11 8.90
C ASP A 148 2.72 16.38 7.87
N ALA A 149 3.31 17.14 6.96
CA ALA A 149 4.29 16.63 6.00
C ALA A 149 5.64 17.32 6.23
N TYR A 150 6.73 16.56 6.25
CA TYR A 150 8.05 17.09 6.63
C TYR A 150 8.95 17.28 5.43
N ILE A 151 9.67 18.41 5.40
CA ILE A 151 10.76 18.71 4.47
C ILE A 151 12.04 18.82 5.29
N CYS A 152 13.02 17.98 4.97
CA CYS A 152 14.34 17.95 5.61
C CYS A 152 15.35 18.69 4.74
#